data_AF-M0G7G4-F1
#
_entry.id   AF-M0G7G4-F1
#
_cell.length_a   1.000
_cell.length_b   1.000
_cell.length_c   1.000
_cell.angle_alpha   90.00
_cell.angle_beta   90.00
_cell.angle_gamma   90.00
#
_symmetry.space_group_name_H-M   'P 1'
#
loop_
_entity.id
_entity.type
_entity.pdbx_description
1 polymer ?
#
loop_
_entity_poly.entity_id
_entity_poly.type
_entity_poly.pdbx_seq_one_letter_code
_entity_poly.pdbx_strand_id
1 'polypeptide(L)'
;MTTEPTATRVVVSFPDELSAWGHDQLTADRFVSYLRRVHGEAAPGDEWEEFLDVGCCGDSLTLTLRVEELDPEGATRIGDETTVEFVERKGSVHGGWCVQSADGPVSSTAEQR
;
A
#
# COMPACT_ATOMS: atom_id res chain seq x y z
N MET A 1 -24.54 21.56 -11.45
CA MET A 1 -23.15 21.05 -11.46
C MET A 1 -22.75 21.02 -10.00
N THR A 2 -22.91 19.88 -9.34
CA THR A 2 -22.53 19.74 -7.93
C THR A 2 -21.03 19.54 -7.93
N THR A 3 -20.26 20.52 -7.47
CA THR A 3 -18.83 20.32 -7.26
C THR A 3 -18.72 19.36 -6.09
N GLU A 4 -18.26 18.14 -6.36
CA GLU A 4 -18.00 17.15 -5.34
C GLU A 4 -16.92 17.67 -4.38
N PRO A 5 -17.15 17.62 -3.06
CA PRO A 5 -16.18 18.15 -2.12
C PRO A 5 -14.90 17.30 -2.14
N THR A 6 -13.75 17.98 -2.20
CA THR A 6 -12.43 17.36 -2.12
C THR A 6 -12.05 17.11 -0.67
N ALA A 7 -11.60 15.89 -0.38
CA ALA A 7 -11.10 15.52 0.93
C ALA A 7 -9.76 16.21 1.22
N THR A 8 -9.60 16.76 2.41
CA THR A 8 -8.31 17.21 2.95
C THR A 8 -7.49 16.03 3.46
N ARG A 9 -8.17 14.97 3.91
CA ARG A 9 -7.55 13.75 4.43
C ARG A 9 -8.39 12.53 4.05
N VAL A 10 -7.72 11.44 3.71
CA VAL A 10 -8.31 10.11 3.51
C VAL A 10 -7.61 9.12 4.43
N VAL A 11 -8.37 8.29 5.14
CA VAL A 11 -7.87 7.20 5.96
C VAL A 11 -8.03 5.90 5.19
N VAL A 12 -6.94 5.21 4.96
CA VAL A 12 -6.87 3.97 4.19
C VAL A 12 -6.33 2.88 5.07
N SER A 13 -7.05 1.77 5.16
CA SER A 13 -6.60 0.61 5.90
C SER A 13 -5.81 -0.37 5.04
N PHE A 14 -4.79 -1.00 5.64
CA PHE A 14 -3.97 -2.03 5.02
C PHE A 14 -3.90 -3.29 5.92
N PRO A 15 -3.70 -4.49 5.34
CA PRO A 15 -3.67 -5.75 6.10
C PRO A 15 -2.51 -5.83 7.10
N ASP A 16 -2.77 -6.36 8.30
CA ASP A 16 -1.77 -6.51 9.38
C ASP A 16 -0.67 -7.55 9.09
N GLU A 17 -0.86 -8.42 8.09
CA GLU A 17 0.19 -9.31 7.59
C GLU A 17 1.25 -8.59 6.74
N LEU A 18 1.10 -7.28 6.50
CA LEU A 18 2.07 -6.49 5.75
C LEU A 18 3.40 -6.41 6.50
N SER A 19 4.46 -6.91 5.87
CA SER A 19 5.82 -6.79 6.40
C SER A 19 6.26 -5.33 6.57
N ALA A 20 7.22 -5.08 7.46
CA ALA A 20 7.78 -3.73 7.65
C ALA A 20 8.35 -3.13 6.35
N TRP A 21 8.96 -3.94 5.49
CA TRP A 21 9.40 -3.49 4.16
C TRP A 21 8.23 -3.08 3.27
N GLY A 22 7.16 -3.88 3.24
CA GLY A 22 5.95 -3.54 2.50
C GLY A 22 5.28 -2.27 3.02
N HIS A 23 5.28 -2.07 4.34
CA HIS A 23 4.80 -0.84 4.97
C HIS A 23 5.63 0.39 4.54
N ASP A 24 6.96 0.29 4.54
CA ASP A 24 7.84 1.36 4.07
C ASP A 24 7.53 1.75 2.62
N GLN A 25 7.34 0.76 1.74
CA GLN A 25 6.94 0.99 0.35
C GLN A 25 5.55 1.62 0.21
N LEU A 26 4.58 1.19 1.02
CA LEU A 26 3.22 1.73 1.06
C LEU A 26 3.22 3.21 1.48
N THR A 27 4.03 3.56 2.48
CA THR A 27 4.13 4.93 3.00
C THR A 27 5.05 5.85 2.20
N ALA A 28 5.77 5.33 1.21
CA ALA A 28 6.69 6.13 0.40
C ALA A 28 5.92 7.17 -0.42
N ASP A 29 6.45 8.41 -0.49
CA ASP A 29 5.85 9.53 -1.25
C ASP A 29 5.48 9.16 -2.69
N ARG A 30 6.31 8.33 -3.34
CA ARG A 30 6.06 7.86 -4.70
C ARG A 30 4.79 7.03 -4.83
N PHE A 31 4.50 6.19 -3.84
CA PHE A 31 3.30 5.36 -3.82
C PHE A 31 2.07 6.18 -3.42
N VAL A 32 2.20 7.05 -2.41
CA VAL A 32 1.13 7.98 -2.00
C VAL A 32 0.71 8.90 -3.14
N SER A 33 1.67 9.47 -3.86
CA SER A 33 1.40 10.32 -5.04
C SER A 33 0.69 9.55 -6.15
N TYR A 34 1.07 8.27 -6.34
CA TYR A 34 0.41 7.39 -7.28
C TYR A 34 -1.05 7.10 -6.87
N LEU A 35 -1.31 6.79 -5.59
CA LEU A 35 -2.66 6.54 -5.07
C LEU A 35 -3.59 7.73 -5.33
N ARG A 36 -3.15 8.95 -5.00
CA ARG A 36 -3.92 10.18 -5.25
C ARG A 36 -4.28 10.38 -6.71
N ARG A 37 -3.38 9.98 -7.61
CA ARG A 37 -3.56 10.14 -9.05
C ARG A 37 -4.48 9.09 -9.65
N VAL A 38 -4.40 7.85 -9.18
CA VAL A 38 -5.19 6.72 -9.70
C VAL A 38 -6.60 6.72 -9.09
N HIS A 39 -6.70 6.95 -7.78
CA HIS A 39 -7.96 6.95 -7.04
C HIS A 39 -8.45 8.38 -6.79
N GLY A 40 -8.72 9.12 -7.88
CA GLY A 40 -9.20 10.51 -7.79
C GLY A 40 -10.60 10.66 -7.18
N GLU A 41 -11.35 9.57 -7.10
CA GLU A 41 -12.67 9.47 -6.47
C GLU A 41 -12.65 8.29 -5.49
N ALA A 42 -13.30 8.47 -4.33
CA ALA A 42 -13.31 7.48 -3.27
C ALA A 42 -14.56 7.62 -2.39
N ALA A 43 -15.06 6.50 -1.89
CA ALA A 43 -16.09 6.44 -0.87
C ALA A 43 -15.65 5.54 0.30
N PRO A 44 -16.14 5.79 1.53
CA PRO A 44 -15.89 4.89 2.65
C PRO A 44 -16.41 3.48 2.34
N GLY A 45 -15.53 2.49 2.51
CA GLY A 45 -15.79 1.08 2.18
C GLY A 45 -15.25 0.63 0.83
N ASP A 46 -14.79 1.54 -0.03
CA ASP A 46 -14.15 1.17 -1.30
C ASP A 46 -12.88 0.36 -1.04
N GLU A 47 -12.72 -0.71 -1.80
CA GLU A 47 -11.55 -1.58 -1.74
C GLU A 47 -10.71 -1.40 -3.02
N TRP A 48 -9.41 -1.18 -2.83
CA TRP A 48 -8.44 -0.99 -3.91
C TRP A 48 -7.45 -2.14 -3.92
N GLU A 49 -7.41 -2.88 -5.02
CA GLU A 49 -6.40 -3.91 -5.25
C GLU A 49 -5.12 -3.26 -5.79
N GLU A 50 -4.10 -3.18 -4.95
CA GLU A 50 -2.84 -2.52 -5.28
C GLU A 50 -1.66 -3.48 -5.23
N PHE A 51 -0.59 -3.12 -5.94
CA PHE A 51 0.65 -3.88 -5.94
C PHE A 51 1.86 -3.00 -5.59
N LEU A 52 2.73 -3.54 -4.73
CA LEU A 52 4.05 -2.97 -4.44
C LEU A 52 5.08 -3.75 -5.23
N ASP A 53 5.70 -3.08 -6.21
CA ASP A 53 6.78 -3.65 -7.02
C ASP A 53 8.10 -3.67 -6.23
N VAL A 54 8.75 -4.83 -6.12
CA VAL A 54 10.04 -5.01 -5.43
C VAL A 54 11.26 -4.69 -6.32
N GLY A 55 11.05 -4.29 -7.58
CA GLY A 55 12.12 -4.05 -8.55
C GLY A 55 12.63 -5.32 -9.26
N CYS A 56 13.86 -5.22 -9.80
CA CYS A 56 14.47 -6.06 -10.86
C CYS A 56 14.40 -7.59 -10.68
N CYS A 57 14.12 -8.09 -9.48
CA CYS A 57 14.04 -9.53 -9.20
C CYS A 57 12.62 -10.12 -9.28
N GLY A 58 11.58 -9.31 -9.54
CA GLY A 58 10.33 -9.78 -10.13
C GLY A 58 9.20 -10.19 -9.17
N ASP A 59 9.25 -9.84 -7.89
CA ASP A 59 8.11 -10.09 -6.99
C ASP A 59 7.24 -8.83 -6.84
N SER A 60 5.94 -9.01 -7.06
CA SER A 60 4.93 -8.02 -6.71
C SER A 60 4.22 -8.48 -5.45
N LEU A 61 4.14 -7.60 -4.46
CA LEU A 61 3.27 -7.79 -3.30
C LEU A 61 1.90 -7.22 -3.64
N THR A 62 0.86 -8.04 -3.67
CA THR A 62 -0.52 -7.58 -3.91
C THR A 62 -1.26 -7.48 -2.59
N LEU A 63 -1.92 -6.35 -2.36
CA LEU A 63 -2.70 -6.11 -1.15
C LEU A 63 -4.00 -5.40 -1.48
N THR A 64 -5.01 -5.65 -0.65
CA THR A 64 -6.27 -4.91 -0.69
C THR A 64 -6.21 -3.79 0.34
N LEU A 65 -6.18 -2.56 -0.15
CA LEU A 65 -6.40 -1.37 0.65
C LEU A 65 -7.90 -1.12 0.76
N ARG A 66 -8.37 -0.52 1.86
CA ARG A 66 -9.77 -0.09 1.97
C ARG A 66 -9.86 1.33 2.49
N VAL A 67 -10.71 2.14 1.88
CA VAL A 67 -11.03 3.48 2.38
C VAL A 67 -11.88 3.34 3.64
N GLU A 68 -11.38 3.80 4.78
CA GLU A 68 -12.14 3.82 6.02
C GLU A 68 -12.94 5.11 6.16
N GLU A 69 -12.33 6.25 5.84
CA GLU A 69 -12.90 7.57 6.11
C GLU A 69 -12.33 8.63 5.17
N LEU A 70 -13.15 9.63 4.88
CA LEU A 70 -12.78 10.84 4.14
C LEU A 70 -13.19 12.05 4.98
N ASP A 71 -12.27 13.00 5.14
CA ASP A 71 -12.51 14.28 5.81
C ASP A 71 -12.42 15.42 4.79
N PRO A 72 -13.38 16.36 4.77
CA PRO A 72 -14.61 16.39 5.58
C PRO A 72 -15.62 15.30 5.17
N GLU A 73 -16.51 14.94 6.09
CA GLU A 73 -17.59 13.97 5.82
C GLU A 73 -18.38 14.35 4.56
N GLY A 74 -18.61 13.37 3.69
CA GLY A 74 -19.30 13.56 2.42
C GLY A 74 -18.40 14.03 1.26
N ALA A 75 -17.10 14.25 1.50
CA ALA A 75 -16.13 14.34 0.41
C ALA A 75 -16.08 13.03 -0.39
N THR A 76 -15.98 13.15 -1.71
CA THR A 76 -15.91 12.01 -2.64
C THR A 76 -14.69 12.08 -3.55
N ARG A 77 -13.88 13.14 -3.44
CA ARG A 77 -12.74 13.39 -4.32
C ARG A 77 -11.42 13.42 -3.56
N ILE A 78 -10.40 12.78 -4.12
CA ILE A 78 -9.02 12.86 -3.66
C ILE A 78 -8.23 13.75 -4.63
N GLY A 79 -7.50 14.71 -4.08
CA GLY A 79 -6.64 15.62 -4.83
C GLY A 79 -5.16 15.43 -4.49
N ASP A 80 -4.30 16.13 -5.21
CA ASP A 80 -2.84 16.08 -5.01
C ASP A 80 -2.40 16.52 -3.59
N GLU A 81 -3.19 17.39 -2.94
CA GLU A 81 -2.95 17.91 -1.59
C GLU A 81 -3.60 17.06 -0.49
N THR A 82 -4.42 16.06 -0.83
CA THR A 82 -5.14 15.22 0.14
C THR A 82 -4.17 14.36 0.95
N THR A 83 -4.13 14.52 2.26
CA THR A 83 -3.27 13.70 3.13
C THR A 83 -3.79 12.26 3.17
N VAL A 84 -2.93 11.27 2.90
CA VAL A 84 -3.27 9.85 3.01
C VAL A 84 -2.73 9.33 4.33
N GLU A 85 -3.61 8.89 5.22
CA GLU A 85 -3.25 8.25 6.48
C GLU A 85 -3.48 6.74 6.38
N PHE A 86 -2.52 5.95 6.86
CA PHE A 86 -2.59 4.50 6.81
C PHE A 86 -2.88 3.92 8.20
N VAL A 87 -3.84 3.00 8.27
CA VAL A 87 -4.18 2.28 9.51
C VAL A 87 -4.17 0.77 9.29
N GLU A 88 -3.79 0.01 10.30
CA GLU A 88 -3.79 -1.46 10.22
C GLU A 88 -5.22 -2.01 10.33
N ARG A 89 -5.56 -3.00 9.49
CA ARG A 89 -6.78 -3.82 9.60
C ARG A 89 -6.45 -5.29 9.60
N LYS A 90 -7.34 -6.11 10.17
CA LYS A 90 -7.28 -7.56 10.01
C LYS A 90 -7.47 -7.93 8.54
N GLY A 91 -6.50 -8.61 7.95
CA GLY A 91 -6.57 -9.04 6.55
C GLY A 91 -5.29 -9.74 6.10
N SER A 92 -5.35 -10.36 4.92
CA SER A 92 -4.21 -11.07 4.34
C SER A 92 -3.58 -10.31 3.20
N VAL A 93 -2.28 -10.50 3.01
CA VAL A 93 -1.52 -10.02 1.86
C VAL A 93 -1.27 -11.20 0.91
N HIS A 94 -1.41 -10.97 -0.40
CA HIS A 94 -1.19 -12.01 -1.40
C HIS A 94 0.00 -11.66 -2.30
N GLY A 95 0.89 -12.62 -2.52
CA GLY A 95 2.16 -12.34 -3.20
C GLY A 95 3.26 -11.98 -2.21
N GLY A 96 4.48 -11.88 -2.72
CA GLY A 96 5.69 -11.93 -1.91
C GLY A 96 6.36 -13.31 -1.94
N TRP A 97 7.66 -13.28 -2.23
CA TRP A 97 8.59 -14.39 -2.27
C TRP A 97 8.46 -15.31 -1.03
N CYS A 98 7.90 -16.50 -1.20
CA CYS A 98 7.92 -17.60 -0.23
C CYS A 98 9.28 -18.33 -0.27
N VAL A 99 10.40 -17.61 -0.32
CA VAL A 99 11.72 -18.23 -0.37
C VAL A 99 12.64 -17.71 0.76
N GLN A 100 12.75 -18.57 1.78
CA GLN A 100 13.80 -18.59 2.81
C GLN A 100 13.74 -17.60 3.98
N SER A 101 12.61 -17.55 4.68
CA SER A 101 12.66 -17.37 6.14
C SER A 101 12.83 -18.73 6.81
N ALA A 102 14.05 -19.29 6.76
CA ALA A 102 14.56 -20.30 7.70
C ALA A 102 16.08 -20.58 7.55
N ASP A 103 16.68 -20.40 6.36
CA ASP A 103 18.07 -20.84 6.10
C ASP A 103 18.77 -19.95 5.05
N GLY A 104 19.05 -18.69 5.41
CA GLY A 104 19.93 -17.84 4.59
C GLY A 104 21.33 -18.46 4.50
N PRO A 105 22.05 -18.35 3.37
CA PRO A 105 23.30 -19.06 3.19
C PRO A 105 24.34 -18.59 4.23
N VAL A 106 24.79 -19.52 5.08
CA VAL A 106 26.05 -19.33 5.80
C VAL A 106 27.16 -19.31 4.76
N SER A 107 27.88 -18.19 4.67
CA SER A 107 29.11 -18.09 3.89
C SER A 107 30.14 -19.09 4.44
N SER A 108 30.14 -20.32 3.92
CA SER A 108 31.29 -21.20 4.03
C SER A 108 32.08 -21.04 2.73
N THR A 109 33.12 -20.21 2.82
CA THR A 109 34.21 -20.19 1.86
C THR A 109 34.83 -21.59 1.80
N ALA A 110 34.43 -22.39 0.83
CA ALA A 110 35.09 -23.64 0.49
C ALA A 110 35.91 -23.44 -0.80
N GLU A 111 37.20 -23.17 -0.58
CA GLU A 111 38.36 -23.60 -1.35
C GLU A 111 38.16 -23.93 -2.85
N GLN A 112 38.58 -23.02 -3.72
CA GLN A 112 38.83 -23.35 -5.12
C GLN A 112 40.24 -23.91 -5.28
N ARG A 113 40.30 -25.05 -5.95
CA ARG A 113 41.43 -25.98 -6.12
C ARG A 113 42.58 -25.43 -6.96
#